data_AF-A0ABD0QQ89-F1
#
_entry.id   AF-A0ABD0QQ89-F1
#
_cell.length_a   1.000
_cell.length_b   1.000
_cell.length_c   1.000
_cell.angle_alpha   90.00
_cell.angle_beta   90.00
_cell.angle_gamma   90.00
#
_symmetry.space_group_name_H-M   'P 1'
#
loop_
_entity.id
_entity.type
_entity.pdbx_description
1 polymer ?
#
loop_
_entity_poly.entity_id
_entity_poly.type
_entity_poly.pdbx_seq_one_letter_code
_entity_poly.pdbx_strand_id
1 'polypeptide(L)' 'MKEAIEAELRQSGLQVTPFTVTKVIQLYETKNSRHSTMIVGKTGSGKTVTWRILQSALSALHRNEEPGFNLIR' A
#
# COMPACT_ATOMS: atom_id res chain seq x y z
N MET A 1 -7.12 3.50 5.83
CA MET A 1 -5.86 3.09 5.13
C MET A 1 -5.30 1.77 5.64
N LYS A 2 -4.91 1.64 6.92
CA LYS A 2 -4.35 0.39 7.48
C LYS A 2 -5.27 -0.82 7.23
N GLU A 3 -6.56 -0.69 7.52
CA GLU A 3 -7.56 -1.75 7.32
C GLU A 3 -7.66 -2.19 5.86
N ALA A 4 -7.69 -1.24 4.92
CA ALA A 4 -7.66 -1.53 3.49
C ALA A 4 -6.39 -2.30 3.09
N ILE A 5 -5.21 -1.91 3.60
CA ILE A 5 -3.96 -2.64 3.36
C ILE A 5 -4.05 -4.09 3.86
N GLU A 6 -4.54 -4.29 5.09
CA GLU A 6 -4.67 -5.63 5.65
C GLU A 6 -5.72 -6.47 4.90
N ALA A 7 -6.82 -5.86 4.47
CA ALA A 7 -7.84 -6.51 3.64
C ALA A 7 -7.27 -6.97 2.30
N GLU A 8 -6.53 -6.11 1.61
CA GLU A 8 -5.91 -6.43 0.32
C GLU A 8 -4.81 -7.50 0.44
N LEU A 9 -4.04 -7.49 1.55
CA LEU A 9 -3.09 -8.56 1.85
C LEU A 9 -3.78 -9.92 1.99
N ARG A 10 -4.88 -9.97 2.75
CA ARG A 10 -5.67 -11.21 2.93
C ARG A 10 -6.29 -11.67 1.60
N GLN A 11 -6.86 -10.76 0.82
CA GLN A 11 -7.43 -11.07 -0.50
C GLN A 11 -6.37 -11.59 -1.49
N SER A 12 -5.13 -11.10 -1.37
CA SER A 12 -3.99 -11.56 -2.18
C SER A 12 -3.38 -12.89 -1.70
N GLY A 13 -3.96 -13.54 -0.69
CA GLY A 13 -3.43 -14.78 -0.10
C GLY A 13 -2.12 -14.57 0.67
N LEU A 14 -1.81 -13.35 1.09
CA LEU A 14 -0.57 -13.00 1.78
C LEU A 14 -0.77 -12.92 3.30
N GLN A 15 0.26 -13.28 4.04
CA GLN A 15 0.28 -13.09 5.49
C GLN A 15 0.34 -11.60 5.83
N VAL A 16 -0.58 -11.17 6.71
CA VAL A 16 -0.54 -9.82 7.29
C VAL A 16 0.58 -9.77 8.34
N THR A 17 1.72 -9.21 7.96
CA THR A 17 2.83 -8.98 8.89
C THR A 17 2.94 -7.49 9.23
N PRO A 18 3.32 -7.12 10.47
CA PRO A 18 3.55 -5.73 10.83
C PRO A 18 4.59 -5.05 9.93
N PHE A 19 5.60 -5.81 9.50
CA PHE A 19 6.62 -5.35 8.57
C PHE A 19 6.02 -4.90 7.23
N THR A 20 5.21 -5.76 6.58
CA THR A 20 4.61 -5.44 5.28
C THR A 20 3.67 -4.24 5.39
N VAL A 21 2.78 -4.23 6.40
CA VAL A 21 1.84 -3.12 6.61
C VAL A 21 2.58 -1.80 6.81
N THR A 22 3.61 -1.79 7.66
CA THR A 22 4.43 -0.60 7.92
C THR A 22 5.10 -0.10 6.63
N LYS A 23 5.66 -1.01 5.81
CA LYS A 23 6.32 -0.62 4.56
C LYS A 23 5.37 -0.04 3.53
N VAL A 24 4.13 -0.51 3.49
CA VAL A 24 3.09 0.05 2.60
C VAL A 24 2.70 1.46 3.06
N ILE A 25 2.54 1.68 4.37
CA ILE A 25 2.25 3.02 4.93
C ILE A 25 3.39 4.00 4.65
N GLN A 26 4.64 3.60 4.91
CA GLN A 26 5.83 4.42 4.61
C GLN A 26 5.92 4.78 3.12
N LEU A 27 5.57 3.85 2.23
CA LEU A 27 5.53 4.10 0.79
C LEU A 27 4.45 5.12 0.43
N TYR A 28 3.25 5.02 1.03
CA TYR A 28 2.17 6.00 0.83
C TYR A 28 2.60 7.42 1.24
N GLU A 29 3.17 7.56 2.43
CA GLU A 29 3.65 8.85 2.93
C GLU A 29 4.73 9.46 2.02
N THR A 30 5.69 8.63 1.59
CA THR A 30 6.77 9.08 0.70
C THR A 30 6.24 9.47 -0.68
N LYS A 31 5.33 8.67 -1.27
CA LYS A 31 4.66 8.95 -2.54
C LYS A 31 3.87 10.26 -2.47
N ASN A 32 3.22 10.55 -1.34
CA ASN A 32 2.44 11.78 -1.20
C ASN A 32 3.32 13.03 -1.09
N SER A 33 4.53 12.91 -0.54
CA SER A 33 5.47 14.03 -0.42
C SER A 33 6.34 14.24 -1.66
N ARG A 34 6.51 13.22 -2.51
CA ARG A 34 7.47 13.26 -3.64
C ARG A 34 6.88 12.62 -4.89
N HIS A 35 7.10 13.27 -6.05
CA HIS A 35 6.68 12.75 -7.34
C HIS A 35 7.28 11.38 -7.66
N SER A 36 8.54 11.16 -7.28
CA SER A 36 9.25 9.91 -7.50
C SER A 36 9.71 9.30 -6.17
N THR A 37 9.57 7.98 -6.05
CA THR A 37 9.97 7.21 -4.87
C THR A 37 10.65 5.92 -5.31
N MET A 38 11.64 5.45 -4.54
CA MET A 38 12.35 4.19 -4.79
C MET A 38 12.11 3.20 -3.65
N ILE A 39 11.95 1.91 -3.99
CA ILE A 39 11.87 0.81 -3.03
C ILE A 39 13.11 -0.06 -3.22
N VAL A 40 13.99 -0.06 -2.22
CA VAL A 40 15.29 -0.76 -2.30
C VAL A 40 15.34 -1.89 -1.27
N GLY A 41 15.97 -3.01 -1.65
CA GLY A 41 16.10 -4.20 -0.81
C GLY A 41 16.54 -5.44 -1.59
N LYS A 42 16.88 -6.51 -0.86
CA LYS A 42 17.31 -7.81 -1.45
C LYS A 42 16.20 -8.46 -2.27
N THR A 43 16.54 -9.37 -3.17
CA THR A 43 15.55 -10.22 -3.87
C THR A 43 14.70 -10.98 -2.85
N GLY A 44 13.39 -11.09 -3.10
CA GLY A 44 12.45 -11.72 -2.17
C GLY A 44 12.01 -10.87 -0.96
N SER A 45 12.53 -9.65 -0.78
CA SER A 45 12.22 -8.81 0.40
C SER A 45 10.87 -8.09 0.34
N GLY A 46 9.90 -8.57 -0.44
CA GLY A 46 8.55 -8.00 -0.51
C GLY A 46 8.40 -6.68 -1.28
N LYS A 47 9.43 -6.19 -2.01
CA LYS A 47 9.36 -4.91 -2.75
C LYS A 47 8.15 -4.81 -3.68
N THR A 48 7.93 -5.86 -4.49
CA THR A 48 6.81 -5.94 -5.43
C THR A 48 5.47 -6.01 -4.71
N VAL A 49 5.42 -6.73 -3.59
CA VAL A 49 4.22 -6.83 -2.75
C VAL A 49 3.85 -5.45 -2.20
N THR A 50 4.82 -4.71 -1.66
CA THR A 50 4.58 -3.39 -1.05
C THR A 50 3.87 -2.42 -1.99
N TRP A 51 4.39 -2.21 -3.21
CA TRP A 51 3.76 -1.23 -4.12
C TRP A 51 2.44 -1.73 -4.71
N ARG A 52 2.30 -3.05 -4.98
CA ARG A 52 1.06 -3.63 -5.49
C ARG A 52 -0.07 -3.55 -4.48
N ILE A 53 0.23 -3.82 -3.21
CA ILE A 53 -0.76 -3.71 -2.13
C ILE A 53 -1.13 -2.24 -1.91
N LEU A 54 -0.19 -1.30 -1.99
CA LEU A 54 -0.52 0.12 -1.95
C LEU A 54 -1.50 0.50 -3.07
N GLN A 55 -1.19 0.11 -4.32
CA GLN A 55 -2.05 0.39 -5.47
C GLN A 55 -3.44 -0.21 -5.29
N SER A 56 -3.52 -1.47 -4.85
CA SER A 56 -4.80 -2.19 -4.70
C SER A 56 -5.63 -1.56 -3.57
N ALA A 57 -5.00 -1.20 -2.46
CA ALA A 57 -5.67 -0.55 -1.33
C ALA A 57 -6.23 0.83 -1.73
N LEU A 58 -5.45 1.66 -2.43
CA LEU A 58 -5.94 2.95 -2.92
C LEU A 58 -7.08 2.78 -3.94
N SER A 59 -6.99 1.76 -4.80
CA SER A 59 -8.05 1.45 -5.77
C SER A 59 -9.33 0.98 -5.08
N ALA A 60 -9.21 0.16 -4.03
CA ALA A 60 -10.34 -0.30 -3.24
C ALA A 60 -11.03 0.84 -2.49
N LEU A 61 -10.25 1.71 -1.83
CA LEU A 61 -10.77 2.90 -1.17
C LEU A 61 -11.49 3.84 -2.16
N HIS A 62 -10.96 4.00 -3.36
CA HIS A 62 -11.62 4.79 -4.41
C HIS A 62 -12.95 4.18 -4.84
N ARG A 63 -12.99 2.86 -5.10
CA ARG A 63 -14.22 2.17 -5.51
C ARG A 63 -15.31 2.18 -4.45
N ASN A 64 -14.92 2.16 -3.18
CA ASN A 64 -15.86 2.13 -2.05
C ASN A 64 -16.35 3.53 -1.64
N GLU A 65 -15.94 4.60 -2.35
CA GLU A 65 -16.32 5.99 -2.06
C GLU A 65 -16.06 6.40 -0.59
N GLU A 66 -14.97 5.87 -0.02
CA GLU A 66 -14.68 6.00 1.41
C GLU A 66 -14.55 7.48 1.84
N PRO A 67 -15.29 7.92 2.87
CA PRO A 67 -15.21 9.29 3.38
C PRO A 67 -13.77 9.67 3.76
N GLY A 68 -13.24 10.72 3.13
CA GLY A 68 -11.88 11.22 3.39
C GLY A 68 -10.79 10.65 2.47
N PHE A 69 -11.13 9.78 1.51
CA PHE A 69 -10.20 9.41 0.44
C PHE A 69 -10.12 10.53 -0.62
N ASN A 70 -9.08 11.38 -0.51
CA ASN A 70 -8.78 12.38 -1.52
C ASN A 70 -7.95 11.77 -2.65
N LEU A 71 -8.55 11.67 -3.84
CA LEU A 71 -7.82 11.32 -5.05
C LEU A 71 -6.89 12.48 -5.42
N ILE A 72 -5.60 12.37 -5.04
CA ILE A 72 -4.59 13.35 -5.46
C ILE A 72 -4.26 13.04 -6.93
N ARG A 73 -4.71 13.93 -7.82
CA ARG A 73 -4.52 13.87 -9.28
C ARG A 73 -3.10 14.24 -9.68
#